data_AF-A0A3M1KHN8-F1
#
_entry.id   AF-A0A3M1KHN8-F1
#
_cell.length_a   1.000
_cell.length_b   1.000
_cell.length_c   1.000
_cell.angle_alpha   90.00
_cell.angle_beta   90.00
_cell.angle_gamma   90.00
#
_symmetry.space_group_name_H-M   'P 1'
#
loop_
_entity.id
_entity.type
_entity.pdbx_description
1 polymer ?
#
loop_
_entity_poly.entity_id
_entity_poly.type
_entity_poly.pdbx_seq_one_letter_code
_entity_poly.pdbx_strand_id
1 'polypeptide(L)'
;MNRVLWALVVLMLPACGGGQAGAEPVAAMDKWQRVEAAEDPFSAQRESWHYCDPGGIGTEVGHDGTTLEVDTGLCNFATVRQPLKAALGAGDTLQLDLWHGVLDAPEVATATVIVATEEALLLQGAFPIPSASGQASLTGAVGADIPVGTFVYLHLNNHGDNAWTFLALEKR
;
A
#
# COMPACT_ATOMS: atom_id res chain seq x y z
N MET A 1 70.10 29.29 7.17
CA MET A 1 69.47 28.26 8.02
C MET A 1 67.97 28.27 7.75
N ASN A 2 67.44 27.12 7.35
CA ASN A 2 66.16 26.92 6.68
C ASN A 2 64.94 27.34 7.50
N ARG A 3 64.00 28.00 6.82
CA ARG A 3 62.61 28.21 7.24
C ARG A 3 61.82 26.91 7.04
N VAL A 4 60.99 26.53 8.01
CA VAL A 4 59.96 25.50 7.83
C VAL A 4 58.62 26.13 8.17
N LEU A 5 57.82 26.42 7.13
CA LEU A 5 56.42 26.80 7.24
C LEU A 5 55.60 25.51 7.38
N TRP A 6 54.76 25.42 8.41
CA TRP A 6 53.76 24.37 8.55
C TRP A 6 52.54 24.75 7.71
N ALA A 7 52.28 23.99 6.65
CA ALA A 7 51.04 24.09 5.88
C ALA A 7 49.96 23.22 6.56
N LEU A 8 48.93 23.86 7.10
CA LEU A 8 47.72 23.17 7.56
C LEU A 8 46.89 22.81 6.32
N VAL A 9 46.83 21.53 5.97
CA VAL A 9 45.92 21.02 4.95
C VAL A 9 44.62 20.65 5.65
N VAL A 10 43.59 21.48 5.49
CA VAL A 10 42.21 21.14 5.86
C VAL A 10 41.66 20.27 4.72
N LEU A 11 41.59 18.96 4.93
CA LEU A 11 40.82 18.07 4.07
C LEU A 11 39.33 18.36 4.27
N MET A 12 38.73 19.09 3.33
CA MET A 12 37.27 19.06 3.16
C MET A 12 36.93 17.71 2.54
N LEU A 13 36.42 16.79 3.36
CA LEU A 13 35.76 15.60 2.84
C LEU A 13 34.54 16.07 2.04
N PRO A 14 34.35 15.60 0.79
CA PRO A 14 33.08 15.78 0.11
C PRO A 14 32.02 15.06 0.93
N ALA A 15 31.04 15.81 1.43
CA ALA A 15 29.79 15.23 1.88
C ALA A 15 29.19 14.53 0.65
N CYS A 16 29.33 13.21 0.58
CA CYS A 16 28.60 12.41 -0.38
C CYS A 16 27.12 12.76 -0.19
N GLY A 17 26.52 13.27 -1.26
CA GLY A 17 25.12 13.68 -1.27
C GLY A 17 24.25 12.56 -0.74
N GLY A 18 23.37 12.91 0.20
CA GLY A 18 22.25 12.07 0.56
C GLY A 18 21.46 11.82 -0.72
N GLY A 19 21.64 10.64 -1.29
CA GLY A 19 20.70 10.15 -2.30
C GLY A 19 19.35 10.13 -1.62
N GLN A 20 18.40 10.89 -2.15
CA GLN A 20 16.99 10.62 -1.85
C GLN A 20 16.80 9.15 -2.19
N ALA A 21 16.53 8.31 -1.18
CA ALA A 21 16.13 6.95 -1.44
C ALA A 21 14.92 7.06 -2.38
N GLY A 22 15.06 6.59 -3.62
CA GLY A 22 13.95 6.56 -4.54
C GLY A 22 12.87 5.63 -3.99
N ALA A 23 11.61 5.88 -4.34
CA ALA A 23 10.55 4.96 -3.98
C ALA A 23 10.88 3.56 -4.55
N GLU A 24 10.88 2.55 -3.68
CA GLU A 24 11.15 1.16 -4.05
C GLU A 24 9.83 0.37 -3.98
N PRO A 25 9.33 -0.19 -5.10
CA PRO A 25 8.13 -1.00 -5.10
C PRO A 25 8.29 -2.28 -4.28
N VAL A 26 7.44 -2.46 -3.26
CA VAL A 26 7.47 -3.64 -2.38
C VAL A 26 6.42 -4.68 -2.76
N ALA A 27 5.50 -4.33 -3.67
CA ALA A 27 4.52 -5.23 -4.28
C ALA A 27 4.37 -4.92 -5.78
N ALA A 28 3.89 -5.89 -6.57
CA ALA A 28 3.53 -5.70 -7.97
C ALA A 28 2.00 -5.76 -8.12
N MET A 29 1.41 -4.76 -8.78
CA MET A 29 -0.05 -4.66 -8.89
C MET A 29 -0.69 -5.78 -9.73
N ASP A 30 0.10 -6.54 -10.49
CA ASP A 30 -0.33 -7.67 -11.31
C ASP A 30 -0.07 -9.05 -10.66
N LYS A 31 0.41 -9.09 -9.40
CA LYS A 31 0.76 -10.33 -8.68
C LYS A 31 -0.10 -10.60 -7.45
N TRP A 32 -1.14 -9.80 -7.23
CA TRP A 32 -2.09 -10.01 -6.14
C TRP A 32 -2.88 -11.30 -6.35
N GLN A 33 -2.90 -12.14 -5.31
CA GLN A 33 -3.66 -13.37 -5.26
C GLN A 33 -4.82 -13.21 -4.28
N ARG A 34 -5.99 -13.73 -4.62
CA ARG A 34 -7.12 -13.73 -3.68
C ARG A 34 -6.81 -14.58 -2.46
N VAL A 35 -7.33 -14.15 -1.33
CA VAL A 35 -7.27 -14.91 -0.09
C VAL A 35 -8.61 -15.61 0.12
N GLU A 36 -8.56 -16.92 0.34
CA GLU A 36 -9.75 -17.68 0.68
C GLU A 36 -10.24 -17.29 2.07
N ALA A 37 -11.56 -17.39 2.31
CA ALA A 37 -12.16 -16.92 3.57
C ALA A 37 -11.54 -17.55 4.83
N ALA A 38 -11.04 -18.79 4.74
CA ALA A 38 -10.39 -19.49 5.85
C ALA A 38 -8.96 -19.00 6.16
N GLU A 39 -8.31 -18.31 5.20
CA GLU A 39 -6.96 -17.76 5.30
C GLU A 39 -6.99 -16.22 5.46
N ASP A 40 -8.16 -15.60 5.37
CA ASP A 40 -8.33 -14.15 5.41
C ASP A 40 -8.17 -13.61 6.85
N PRO A 41 -7.10 -12.85 7.16
CA PRO A 41 -6.89 -12.32 8.50
C PRO A 41 -7.97 -11.30 8.90
N PHE A 42 -8.75 -10.79 7.94
CA PHE A 42 -9.86 -9.88 8.17
C PHE A 42 -11.21 -10.59 8.25
N SER A 43 -11.26 -11.92 8.12
CA SER A 43 -12.50 -12.71 8.13
C SER A 43 -13.41 -12.45 9.34
N ALA A 44 -12.85 -12.11 10.51
CA ALA A 44 -13.62 -11.77 11.71
C ALA A 44 -14.45 -10.49 11.56
N GLN A 45 -14.12 -9.60 10.62
CA GLN A 45 -14.87 -8.38 10.31
C GLN A 45 -16.00 -8.65 9.29
N ARG A 46 -16.11 -9.89 8.79
CA ARG A 46 -17.07 -10.22 7.74
C ARG A 46 -18.49 -10.32 8.32
N GLU A 47 -19.35 -9.40 7.90
CA GLU A 47 -20.79 -9.44 8.10
C GLU A 47 -21.52 -10.27 7.02
N SER A 48 -22.79 -10.60 7.27
CA SER A 48 -23.61 -11.45 6.39
C SER A 48 -23.94 -10.85 5.03
N TRP A 49 -23.82 -9.53 4.87
CA TRP A 49 -24.05 -8.82 3.62
C TRP A 49 -22.77 -8.65 2.78
N HIS A 50 -21.61 -9.05 3.30
CA HIS A 50 -20.39 -9.05 2.51
C HIS A 50 -20.37 -10.21 1.52
N TYR A 51 -19.92 -9.92 0.31
CA TYR A 51 -19.75 -10.88 -0.77
C TYR A 51 -18.50 -10.54 -1.59
N CYS A 52 -17.99 -11.53 -2.30
CA CYS A 52 -16.90 -11.33 -3.24
C CYS A 52 -17.02 -12.32 -4.39
N ASP A 53 -17.60 -11.84 -5.49
CA ASP A 53 -17.61 -12.58 -6.74
C ASP A 53 -16.19 -12.55 -7.37
N PRO A 54 -15.74 -13.67 -7.95
CA PRO A 54 -14.49 -13.71 -8.68
C PRO A 54 -14.33 -12.72 -9.84
N GLY A 55 -15.36 -12.04 -10.31
CA GLY A 55 -15.26 -10.95 -11.28
C GLY A 55 -14.88 -9.60 -10.68
N GLY A 56 -15.06 -9.41 -9.36
CA GLY A 56 -14.93 -8.09 -8.72
C GLY A 56 -13.51 -7.67 -8.34
N ILE A 57 -12.50 -8.49 -8.64
CA ILE A 57 -11.09 -8.14 -8.41
C ILE A 57 -10.33 -8.43 -9.69
N GLY A 58 -9.71 -7.42 -10.28
CA GLY A 58 -9.04 -7.54 -11.57
C GLY A 58 -7.79 -6.69 -11.65
N THR A 59 -7.11 -6.77 -12.78
CA THR A 59 -6.01 -5.86 -13.11
C THR A 59 -6.43 -5.02 -14.31
N GLU A 60 -6.17 -3.72 -14.26
CA GLU A 60 -6.30 -2.86 -15.43
C GLU A 60 -4.92 -2.49 -15.97
N VAL A 61 -4.81 -2.39 -17.30
CA VAL A 61 -3.59 -1.91 -17.96
C VAL A 61 -3.89 -0.54 -18.54
N GLY A 62 -3.37 0.49 -17.88
CA GLY A 62 -3.49 1.88 -18.30
C GLY A 62 -2.22 2.41 -18.97
N HIS A 63 -2.21 3.72 -19.24
CA HIS A 63 -1.02 4.40 -19.77
C HIS A 63 0.18 4.33 -18.81
N ASP A 64 -0.10 4.41 -17.51
CA ASP A 64 0.91 4.52 -16.46
C ASP A 64 1.32 3.16 -15.86
N GLY A 65 0.87 2.06 -16.45
CA GLY A 65 1.21 0.70 -16.04
C GLY A 65 -0.01 -0.15 -15.67
N THR A 66 0.26 -1.25 -14.96
CA THR A 66 -0.76 -2.16 -14.47
C THR A 66 -1.18 -1.76 -13.06
N THR A 67 -2.48 -1.74 -12.80
CA THR A 67 -3.09 -1.45 -11.51
C THR A 67 -3.92 -2.64 -11.03
N LEU A 68 -4.20 -2.69 -9.74
CA LEU A 68 -5.20 -3.61 -9.17
C LEU A 68 -6.52 -2.86 -9.07
N GLU A 69 -7.59 -3.42 -9.59
CA GLU A 69 -8.95 -2.88 -9.47
C GLU A 69 -9.81 -3.77 -8.58
N VAL A 70 -10.66 -3.13 -7.77
CA VAL A 70 -11.76 -3.78 -7.05
C VAL A 70 -13.07 -3.07 -7.39
N ASP A 71 -13.95 -3.81 -8.06
CA ASP A 71 -15.35 -3.45 -8.28
C ASP A 71 -16.15 -3.95 -7.09
N THR A 72 -16.61 -3.02 -6.26
CA THR A 72 -17.33 -3.34 -5.02
C THR A 72 -18.81 -3.64 -5.22
N GLY A 73 -19.35 -3.39 -6.42
CA GLY A 73 -20.62 -3.96 -6.87
C GLY A 73 -20.54 -5.48 -7.04
N LEU A 74 -19.34 -6.03 -7.26
CA LEU A 74 -19.09 -7.47 -7.36
C LEU A 74 -18.32 -8.03 -6.15
N CYS A 75 -17.50 -7.24 -5.47
CA CYS A 75 -16.74 -7.66 -4.30
C CYS A 75 -16.54 -6.53 -3.29
N ASN A 76 -17.44 -6.47 -2.31
CA ASN A 76 -17.48 -5.41 -1.30
C ASN A 76 -16.59 -5.70 -0.07
N PHE A 77 -16.01 -6.90 0.01
CA PHE A 77 -15.08 -7.34 1.04
C PHE A 77 -13.94 -8.14 0.40
N ALA A 78 -12.94 -7.42 -0.09
CA ALA A 78 -11.83 -7.95 -0.85
C ALA A 78 -10.58 -8.07 0.02
N THR A 79 -9.97 -9.25 0.06
CA THR A 79 -8.61 -9.43 0.58
C THR A 79 -7.76 -10.12 -0.47
N VAL A 80 -6.63 -9.49 -0.81
CA VAL A 80 -5.60 -10.06 -1.67
C VAL A 80 -4.26 -10.09 -0.95
N ARG A 81 -3.41 -11.04 -1.31
CA ARG A 81 -2.05 -11.17 -0.77
C ARG A 81 -1.01 -11.39 -1.86
N GLN A 82 0.22 -11.03 -1.55
CA GLN A 82 1.41 -11.47 -2.32
C GLN A 82 2.65 -11.43 -1.40
N PRO A 83 3.72 -12.16 -1.73
CA PRO A 83 4.99 -12.00 -1.03
C PRO A 83 5.60 -10.62 -1.31
N LEU A 84 6.14 -9.98 -0.27
CA LEU A 84 6.91 -8.74 -0.41
C LEU A 84 8.09 -8.96 -1.36
N LYS A 85 8.27 -8.03 -2.31
CA LYS A 85 9.36 -8.03 -3.29
C LYS A 85 10.67 -7.48 -2.73
N ALA A 86 10.59 -6.70 -1.66
CA ALA A 86 11.71 -6.12 -0.95
C ALA A 86 11.44 -6.17 0.56
N ALA A 87 12.50 -6.27 1.36
CA ALA A 87 12.37 -6.17 2.80
C ALA A 87 11.98 -4.74 3.20
N LEU A 88 11.18 -4.65 4.28
CA LEU A 88 10.89 -3.39 4.97
C LEU A 88 11.72 -3.36 6.25
N GLY A 89 12.47 -2.29 6.47
CA GLY A 89 13.18 -2.03 7.71
C GLY A 89 12.30 -1.28 8.71
N ALA A 90 12.57 -1.47 10.01
CA ALA A 90 12.01 -0.61 11.04
C ALA A 90 12.39 0.86 10.78
N GLY A 91 11.38 1.74 10.70
CA GLY A 91 11.54 3.15 10.40
C GLY A 91 11.39 3.52 8.92
N ASP A 92 11.32 2.56 8.00
CA ASP A 92 10.96 2.83 6.60
C ASP A 92 9.58 3.49 6.53
N THR A 93 9.34 4.38 5.57
CA THR A 93 8.00 4.89 5.30
C THR A 93 7.35 4.07 4.20
N LEU A 94 6.29 3.34 4.53
CA LEU A 94 5.46 2.66 3.53
C LEU A 94 4.41 3.62 2.99
N GLN A 95 4.18 3.60 1.68
CA GLN A 95 3.14 4.38 1.00
C GLN A 95 2.29 3.49 0.09
N LEU A 96 0.96 3.59 0.22
CA LEU A 96 -0.01 3.05 -0.73
C LEU A 96 -0.67 4.21 -1.49
N ASP A 97 -0.52 4.21 -2.81
CA ASP A 97 -1.22 5.12 -3.70
C ASP A 97 -2.45 4.43 -4.30
N LEU A 98 -3.59 5.11 -4.25
CA LEU A 98 -4.86 4.62 -4.77
C LEU A 98 -5.71 5.75 -5.33
N TRP A 99 -6.67 5.39 -6.17
CA TRP A 99 -7.81 6.26 -6.48
C TRP A 99 -9.11 5.49 -6.30
N HIS A 100 -10.19 6.22 -6.10
CA HIS A 100 -11.54 5.68 -6.06
C HIS A 100 -12.49 6.57 -6.86
N GLY A 101 -13.50 5.93 -7.45
CA GLY A 101 -14.64 6.61 -8.07
C GLY A 101 -15.46 7.40 -7.05
N VAL A 102 -16.56 7.98 -7.50
CA VAL A 102 -17.56 8.52 -6.57
C VAL A 102 -17.96 7.38 -5.63
N LEU A 103 -17.86 7.61 -4.32
CA LEU A 103 -18.32 6.65 -3.34
C LEU A 103 -19.78 6.96 -3.05
N ASP A 104 -20.66 6.00 -3.30
CA ASP A 104 -22.09 6.14 -3.07
C ASP A 104 -22.68 4.91 -2.40
N ALA A 105 -23.64 5.15 -1.52
CA ALA A 105 -24.40 4.12 -0.83
C ALA A 105 -25.73 4.71 -0.31
N PRO A 106 -26.79 3.88 -0.18
CA PRO A 106 -28.06 4.34 0.40
C PRO A 106 -27.92 4.88 1.84
N GLU A 107 -26.97 4.33 2.60
CA GLU A 107 -26.71 4.67 3.99
C GLU A 107 -25.30 5.25 4.13
N VAL A 108 -25.12 6.16 5.09
CA VAL A 108 -23.80 6.68 5.42
C VAL A 108 -22.94 5.55 5.95
N ALA A 109 -21.77 5.37 5.33
CA ALA A 109 -20.84 4.31 5.66
C ALA A 109 -19.40 4.81 5.61
N THR A 110 -18.46 3.92 5.86
CA THR A 110 -17.03 4.18 5.74
C THR A 110 -16.38 3.02 5.02
N ALA A 111 -15.73 3.30 3.88
CA ALA A 111 -14.84 2.34 3.27
C ALA A 111 -13.51 2.30 4.03
N THR A 112 -12.98 1.11 4.26
CA THR A 112 -11.72 0.90 4.95
C THR A 112 -10.74 0.19 4.03
N VAL A 113 -9.56 0.79 3.85
CA VAL A 113 -8.42 0.20 3.14
C VAL A 113 -7.36 -0.16 4.17
N ILE A 114 -6.84 -1.38 4.13
CA ILE A 114 -5.82 -1.88 5.06
C ILE A 114 -4.67 -2.51 4.29
N VAL A 115 -3.43 -2.22 4.69
CA VAL A 115 -2.24 -2.97 4.31
C VAL A 115 -1.64 -3.58 5.57
N ALA A 116 -1.40 -4.88 5.59
CA ALA A 116 -0.90 -5.59 6.77
C ALA A 116 -0.04 -6.80 6.40
N THR A 117 0.76 -7.28 7.35
CA THR A 117 1.20 -8.68 7.39
C THR A 117 0.34 -9.45 8.39
N GLU A 118 0.61 -10.74 8.60
CA GLU A 118 -0.06 -11.50 9.67
C GLU A 118 0.26 -10.94 11.07
N GLU A 119 1.39 -10.26 11.22
CA GLU A 119 1.91 -9.81 12.52
C GLU A 119 1.74 -8.30 12.75
N ALA A 120 1.56 -7.50 11.68
CA ALA A 120 1.58 -6.05 11.78
C ALA A 120 0.59 -5.36 10.85
N LEU A 121 -0.13 -4.38 11.40
CA LEU A 121 -0.84 -3.36 10.61
C LEU A 121 0.19 -2.36 10.07
N LEU A 122 0.26 -2.21 8.75
CA LEU A 122 1.22 -1.31 8.10
C LEU A 122 0.58 0.02 7.70
N LEU A 123 -0.60 -0.02 7.09
CA LEU A 123 -1.37 1.16 6.69
C LEU A 123 -2.86 0.93 6.93
N GLN A 124 -3.59 1.99 7.28
CA GLN A 124 -5.04 1.98 7.32
C GLN A 124 -5.60 3.34 6.88
N GLY A 125 -6.59 3.31 6.00
CA GLY A 125 -7.33 4.48 5.54
C GLY A 125 -8.82 4.29 5.74
N ALA A 126 -9.52 5.38 6.08
CA ALA A 126 -10.96 5.42 6.23
C ALA A 126 -11.52 6.52 5.31
N PHE A 127 -12.48 6.16 4.46
CA PHE A 127 -13.05 7.03 3.44
C PHE A 127 -14.56 7.16 3.65
N PRO A 128 -15.10 8.38 3.82
CA PRO A 128 -16.53 8.55 4.05
C PRO A 128 -17.32 8.18 2.79
N ILE A 129 -18.49 7.58 3.00
CA ILE A 129 -19.47 7.31 1.93
C ILE A 129 -20.78 8.00 2.33
N PRO A 130 -21.34 8.92 1.52
CA PRO A 130 -20.90 9.26 0.17
C PRO A 130 -19.70 10.24 0.13
N SER A 131 -18.93 10.20 -0.95
CA SER A 131 -17.88 11.19 -1.26
C SER A 131 -17.68 11.36 -2.77
N ALA A 132 -17.13 12.51 -3.18
CA ALA A 132 -16.62 12.67 -4.54
C ALA A 132 -15.48 11.67 -4.83
N SER A 133 -15.21 11.42 -6.11
CA SER A 133 -14.02 10.67 -6.53
C SER A 133 -12.75 11.34 -6.03
N GLY A 134 -11.73 10.54 -5.70
CA GLY A 134 -10.50 11.05 -5.11
C GLY A 134 -9.29 10.18 -5.39
N GLN A 135 -8.12 10.81 -5.33
CA GLN A 135 -6.83 10.14 -5.20
C GLN A 135 -6.36 10.28 -3.76
N ALA A 136 -5.73 9.23 -3.23
CA ALA A 136 -5.18 9.23 -1.89
C ALA A 136 -3.85 8.51 -1.83
N SER A 137 -3.01 8.96 -0.90
CA SER A 137 -1.77 8.30 -0.50
C SER A 137 -1.86 8.01 0.99
N LEU A 138 -1.90 6.73 1.37
CA LEU A 138 -1.78 6.31 2.77
C LEU A 138 -0.30 6.13 3.08
N THR A 139 0.19 6.77 4.14
CA THR A 139 1.59 6.65 4.58
C THR A 139 1.69 6.24 6.05
N GLY A 140 2.73 5.46 6.36
CA GLY A 140 2.94 4.95 7.71
C GLY A 140 4.36 4.46 7.91
N ALA A 141 4.91 4.67 9.10
CA ALA A 141 6.22 4.15 9.47
C ALA A 141 6.13 2.65 9.78
N VAL A 142 7.04 1.86 9.23
CA VAL A 142 7.15 0.43 9.51
C VAL A 142 7.72 0.23 10.92
N GLY A 143 7.01 -0.50 11.77
CA GLY A 143 7.36 -0.65 13.18
C GLY A 143 8.45 -1.68 13.50
N ALA A 144 8.73 -2.61 12.57
CA ALA A 144 9.66 -3.71 12.76
C ALA A 144 10.26 -4.15 11.42
N ASP A 145 11.39 -4.87 11.46
CA ASP A 145 11.96 -5.45 10.25
C ASP A 145 11.06 -6.58 9.71
N ILE A 146 10.67 -6.47 8.44
CA ILE A 146 9.83 -7.45 7.74
C ILE A 146 10.63 -8.00 6.56
N PRO A 147 10.99 -9.29 6.58
CA PRO A 147 11.79 -9.91 5.52
C PRO A 147 11.08 -9.90 4.17
N VAL A 148 11.88 -9.83 3.09
CA VAL A 148 11.43 -10.16 1.73
C VAL A 148 10.74 -11.52 1.71
N GLY A 149 9.69 -11.67 0.91
CA GLY A 149 8.91 -12.91 0.83
C GLY A 149 7.81 -13.06 1.88
N THR A 150 7.79 -12.24 2.93
CA THR A 150 6.66 -12.20 3.89
C THR A 150 5.38 -11.82 3.14
N PHE A 151 4.26 -12.49 3.42
CA PHE A 151 2.99 -12.11 2.82
C PHE A 151 2.54 -10.75 3.32
N VAL A 152 2.27 -9.85 2.38
CA VAL A 152 1.53 -8.62 2.60
C VAL A 152 0.12 -8.80 2.07
N TYR A 153 -0.85 -8.34 2.86
CA TYR A 153 -2.27 -8.35 2.57
C TYR A 153 -2.71 -6.92 2.25
N LEU A 154 -3.49 -6.76 1.20
CA LEU A 154 -4.27 -5.56 0.92
C LEU A 154 -5.74 -5.92 1.05
N HIS A 155 -6.44 -5.18 1.90
CA HIS A 155 -7.84 -5.41 2.19
C HIS A 155 -8.67 -4.15 1.94
N LEU A 156 -9.84 -4.34 1.34
CA LEU A 156 -10.86 -3.33 1.12
C LEU A 156 -12.20 -3.86 1.67
N ASN A 157 -12.77 -3.10 2.60
CA ASN A 157 -14.16 -3.21 3.01
C ASN A 157 -14.89 -1.94 2.57
N ASN A 158 -15.91 -2.07 1.73
CA ASN A 158 -16.63 -0.94 1.16
C ASN A 158 -18.12 -1.24 1.11
N HIS A 159 -18.96 -0.32 1.59
CA HIS A 159 -20.40 -0.40 1.37
C HIS A 159 -20.80 0.35 0.09
N GLY A 160 -21.62 -0.29 -0.77
CA GLY A 160 -22.08 0.28 -2.04
C GLY A 160 -21.35 -0.25 -3.28
N ASP A 161 -21.81 0.19 -4.45
CA ASP A 161 -21.27 -0.18 -5.76
C ASP A 161 -20.30 0.91 -6.24
N ASN A 162 -19.03 0.72 -5.89
CA ASN A 162 -17.94 1.67 -6.12
C ASN A 162 -16.75 1.00 -6.81
N ALA A 163 -16.00 1.78 -7.60
CA ALA A 163 -14.74 1.36 -8.20
C ALA A 163 -13.53 1.86 -7.40
N TRP A 164 -12.59 0.96 -7.11
CA TRP A 164 -11.33 1.25 -6.42
C TRP A 164 -10.16 0.76 -7.26
N THR A 165 -9.10 1.55 -7.33
CA THR A 165 -7.88 1.15 -8.03
C THR A 165 -6.66 1.47 -7.20
N PHE A 166 -5.83 0.45 -6.99
CA PHE A 166 -4.57 0.54 -6.28
C PHE A 166 -3.43 0.65 -7.28
N LEU A 167 -2.62 1.69 -7.12
CA LEU A 167 -1.63 2.15 -8.09
C LEU A 167 -0.23 1.65 -7.75
N ALA A 168 0.18 1.80 -6.50
CA ALA A 168 1.53 1.47 -6.06
C ALA A 168 1.56 1.19 -4.55
N LEU A 169 2.41 0.25 -4.14
CA LEU A 169 2.80 0.04 -2.74
C LEU A 169 4.32 0.04 -2.68
N GLU A 170 4.87 1.07 -2.05
CA GLU A 170 6.29 1.41 -2.12
C GLU A 170 6.83 1.78 -0.75
N LYS A 171 8.11 1.47 -0.50
CA LYS A 171 8.83 2.09 0.61
C LYS A 171 9.60 3.32 0.14
N ARG A 172 9.71 4.32 1.02
CA ARG A 172 10.33 5.63 0.80
C ARG A 172 11.34 5.96 1.88
#